data_AF-A0A846NCP1-F1
#
_entry.id   AF-A0A846NCP1-F1
#
_cell.length_a   1.000
_cell.length_b   1.000
_cell.length_c   1.000
_cell.angle_alpha   90.00
_cell.angle_beta   90.00
_cell.angle_gamma   90.00
#
_symmetry.space_group_name_H-M   'P 1'
#
loop_
_entity.id
_entity.type
_entity.pdbx_description
1 polymer ?
#
loop_
_entity_poly.entity_id
_entity_poly.type
_entity_poly.pdbx_seq_one_letter_code
_entity_poly.pdbx_strand_id
1 'polypeptide(L)'
;MEKIKIKKSKRIRNIGILLLIAGLVASFVSTLISLALMLTSTGFLMYSSIMHRRAREYRWAFKNPQTEVERYLAKVEKAIVKRGISAASWKESRRDFKINGVTVDLLIKGDTGIRGMGVAFSRIMEKMVPSYPVAVLIFSRESQIPLRMVKQIFKAAFRHVEREKLHWCCVFVASSEGFSSQCINYVESLLDRRIGFVLFDLREKTIHRNPVFISKSLVKYAKI
;
A
#
# COMPACT_ATOMS: atom_id res chain seq x y z
N MET A 1 -77.29 21.54 -12.99
CA MET A 1 -76.44 20.39 -13.35
C MET A 1 -75.07 20.74 -13.96
N GLU A 2 -74.76 22.00 -14.25
CA GLU A 2 -73.58 22.39 -15.05
C GLU A 2 -72.24 22.45 -14.27
N LYS A 3 -72.28 22.74 -12.96
CA LYS A 3 -71.08 22.84 -12.11
C LYS A 3 -70.32 21.51 -11.91
N ILE A 4 -70.97 20.36 -12.15
CA ILE A 4 -70.35 19.02 -11.98
C ILE A 4 -69.41 18.68 -13.15
N LYS A 5 -69.68 19.18 -14.37
CA LYS A 5 -68.84 18.91 -15.55
C LYS A 5 -67.47 19.60 -15.47
N ILE A 6 -67.41 20.82 -14.94
CA ILE A 6 -66.16 21.61 -14.85
C ILE A 6 -65.17 20.96 -13.86
N LYS A 7 -65.66 20.40 -12.74
CA LYS A 7 -64.80 19.77 -11.72
C LYS A 7 -64.14 18.46 -12.21
N LYS A 8 -64.82 17.69 -13.06
CA LYS A 8 -64.25 16.47 -13.69
C LYS A 8 -63.14 16.81 -14.70
N SER A 9 -63.33 17.85 -15.51
CA SER A 9 -62.32 18.26 -16.52
C SER A 9 -60.99 18.70 -15.88
N LYS A 10 -61.04 19.45 -14.78
CA LYS A 10 -59.84 19.91 -14.06
C LYS A 10 -59.07 18.76 -13.41
N ARG A 11 -59.77 17.71 -12.94
CA ARG A 11 -59.15 16.52 -12.33
C ARG A 11 -58.39 15.67 -13.36
N ILE A 12 -58.92 15.54 -14.58
CA ILE A 12 -58.29 14.78 -15.67
C ILE A 12 -56.99 15.47 -16.14
N ARG A 13 -56.97 16.80 -16.26
CA ARG A 13 -55.73 17.54 -16.61
C ARG A 13 -54.63 17.36 -15.57
N ASN A 14 -54.98 17.38 -14.28
CA ASN A 14 -53.98 17.22 -13.21
C ASN A 14 -53.35 15.82 -13.20
N ILE A 15 -54.13 14.78 -13.52
CA ILE A 15 -53.61 13.40 -13.64
C ILE A 15 -52.64 13.29 -14.83
N GLY A 16 -52.95 13.92 -15.97
CA GLY A 16 -52.07 13.93 -17.13
C GLY A 16 -50.71 14.59 -16.86
N ILE A 17 -50.70 15.72 -16.13
CA ILE A 17 -49.46 16.42 -15.76
C ILE A 17 -48.61 15.56 -14.79
N LEU A 18 -49.24 14.91 -13.81
CA LEU A 18 -48.55 14.02 -12.87
C LEU A 18 -47.87 12.83 -13.58
N LEU A 19 -48.54 12.23 -14.56
CA LEU A 19 -47.97 11.12 -15.35
C LEU A 19 -46.79 11.58 -16.22
N LEU A 20 -46.86 12.77 -16.81
CA LEU A 20 -45.75 13.36 -17.56
C LEU A 20 -44.52 13.62 -16.69
N ILE A 21 -44.71 14.17 -15.50
CA ILE A 21 -43.62 14.42 -14.54
C ILE A 21 -43.00 13.09 -14.09
N ALA A 22 -43.83 12.09 -13.76
CA ALA A 22 -43.34 10.76 -13.36
C ALA A 22 -42.50 10.10 -14.47
N GLY A 23 -42.92 10.21 -15.74
CA GLY A 23 -42.18 9.70 -16.89
C GLY A 23 -40.81 10.39 -17.08
N LEU A 24 -40.75 11.72 -16.93
CA LEU A 24 -39.50 12.48 -17.02
C LEU A 24 -38.53 12.12 -15.89
N VAL A 25 -39.03 11.98 -14.66
CA VAL A 25 -38.19 11.56 -13.51
C VAL A 25 -37.65 10.15 -13.71
N ALA A 26 -38.48 9.21 -14.18
CA ALA A 26 -38.04 7.84 -14.45
C ALA A 26 -36.95 7.77 -15.52
N SER A 27 -37.09 8.54 -16.61
CA SER A 27 -36.09 8.63 -17.68
C SER A 27 -34.77 9.21 -17.17
N PHE A 28 -34.82 10.24 -16.32
CA PHE A 28 -33.64 10.85 -15.72
C PHE A 28 -32.91 9.92 -14.75
N VAL A 29 -33.65 9.18 -13.92
CA VAL A 29 -33.06 8.19 -13.01
C VAL A 29 -32.41 7.04 -13.79
N SER A 30 -33.04 6.56 -14.86
CA SER A 30 -32.49 5.50 -15.71
C SER A 30 -31.19 5.91 -16.41
N THR A 31 -31.12 7.15 -16.92
CA THR A 31 -29.91 7.70 -17.55
C THR A 31 -28.78 7.90 -16.53
N LEU A 32 -29.08 8.36 -15.31
CA LEU A 32 -28.07 8.45 -14.23
C LEU A 32 -27.52 7.08 -13.82
N ILE A 33 -28.37 6.06 -13.71
CA ILE A 33 -27.93 4.69 -13.39
C ILE A 33 -27.03 4.15 -14.51
N SER A 34 -27.42 4.36 -15.77
CA SER A 34 -26.64 3.92 -16.93
C SER A 34 -25.28 4.61 -17.01
N LEU A 35 -25.23 5.91 -16.71
CA LEU A 35 -23.98 6.67 -16.62
C LEU A 35 -23.09 6.18 -15.48
N ALA A 36 -23.67 5.88 -14.31
CA ALA A 36 -22.93 5.32 -13.17
C ALA A 36 -22.36 3.93 -13.49
N LEU A 37 -23.10 3.08 -14.20
CA LEU A 37 -22.63 1.77 -14.66
C LEU A 37 -21.53 1.88 -15.73
N MET A 38 -21.63 2.86 -16.63
CA MET A 38 -20.57 3.13 -17.61
C MET A 38 -19.29 3.67 -16.95
N LEU A 39 -19.41 4.54 -15.95
CA LEU A 39 -18.26 5.07 -15.21
C LEU A 39 -17.57 4.00 -14.35
N THR A 40 -18.33 3.06 -13.77
CA THR A 40 -17.74 1.96 -12.99
C THR A 40 -17.07 0.92 -13.89
N SER A 41 -17.67 0.56 -15.03
CA SER A 41 -17.07 -0.40 -15.97
C SER A 41 -15.80 0.14 -16.64
N THR A 42 -15.80 1.39 -17.11
CA THR A 42 -14.61 2.03 -17.70
C THR A 42 -13.52 2.29 -16.66
N GLY A 43 -13.89 2.74 -15.46
CA GLY A 43 -12.97 2.90 -14.33
C GLY A 43 -12.31 1.57 -13.92
N PHE A 44 -13.06 0.46 -13.94
CA PHE A 44 -12.54 -0.87 -13.64
C PHE A 44 -11.55 -1.37 -14.69
N LEU A 45 -11.84 -1.17 -15.98
CA LEU A 45 -10.94 -1.56 -17.08
C LEU A 45 -9.65 -0.70 -17.11
N MET A 46 -9.76 0.58 -16.78
CA MET A 46 -8.58 1.45 -16.70
C MET A 46 -7.71 1.13 -15.48
N TYR A 47 -8.33 0.81 -14.33
CA TYR A 47 -7.60 0.38 -13.14
C TYR A 47 -6.91 -0.98 -13.34
N SER A 48 -7.60 -1.95 -13.97
CA SER A 48 -7.03 -3.27 -14.24
C SER A 48 -5.87 -3.21 -15.23
N SER A 49 -5.94 -2.36 -16.26
CA SER A 49 -4.86 -2.21 -17.25
C SER A 49 -3.61 -1.51 -16.70
N ILE A 50 -3.78 -0.50 -15.82
CA ILE A 50 -2.65 0.13 -15.10
C ILE A 50 -2.00 -0.87 -14.14
N MET A 51 -2.81 -1.66 -13.42
CA MET A 51 -2.29 -2.73 -12.55
C MET A 51 -1.57 -3.83 -13.35
N HIS A 52 -2.09 -4.23 -14.51
CA HIS A 52 -1.45 -5.22 -15.39
C HIS A 52 -0.18 -4.71 -16.08
N ARG A 53 -0.06 -3.41 -16.40
CA ARG A 53 1.21 -2.84 -16.89
C ARG A 53 2.26 -2.81 -15.79
N ARG A 54 1.92 -2.34 -14.58
CA ARG A 54 2.86 -2.36 -13.44
C ARG A 54 3.27 -3.78 -13.08
N ALA A 55 2.34 -4.74 -13.03
CA ALA A 55 2.65 -6.14 -12.77
C ALA A 55 3.60 -6.80 -13.80
N ARG A 56 3.69 -6.24 -15.03
CA ARG A 56 4.64 -6.70 -16.06
C ARG A 56 6.04 -6.09 -15.93
N GLU A 57 6.18 -4.93 -15.30
CA GLU A 57 7.51 -4.37 -14.96
C GLU A 57 8.10 -5.05 -13.71
N TYR A 58 7.26 -5.52 -12.78
CA TYR A 58 7.68 -6.32 -11.62
C TYR A 58 7.96 -7.81 -11.93
N ARG A 59 8.35 -8.15 -13.16
CA ARG A 59 8.48 -9.55 -13.62
C ARG A 59 9.77 -10.21 -13.09
N TRP A 60 9.75 -10.48 -11.79
CA TRP A 60 10.36 -11.58 -11.04
C TRP A 60 11.86 -11.85 -11.21
N ALA A 61 12.67 -11.21 -10.33
CA ALA A 61 14.10 -11.45 -10.16
C ALA A 61 14.47 -12.73 -9.37
N PHE A 62 13.50 -13.57 -8.99
CA PHE A 62 13.79 -14.96 -8.58
C PHE A 62 13.03 -15.90 -9.51
N LYS A 63 13.58 -16.17 -10.70
CA LYS A 63 13.01 -17.20 -11.58
C LYS A 63 13.08 -18.59 -10.93
N ASN A 64 14.05 -18.81 -10.03
CA ASN A 64 14.21 -20.03 -9.22
C ASN A 64 14.99 -19.71 -7.93
N PRO A 65 14.33 -19.31 -6.83
CA PRO A 65 15.03 -19.04 -5.56
C PRO A 65 15.64 -20.35 -5.04
N GLN A 66 16.96 -20.36 -4.86
CA GLN A 66 17.73 -21.53 -4.43
C GLN A 66 17.76 -21.65 -2.91
N THR A 67 17.82 -20.52 -2.20
CA THR A 67 17.96 -20.52 -0.75
C THR A 67 16.63 -20.24 -0.04
N GLU A 68 16.54 -20.60 1.25
CA GLU A 68 15.37 -20.26 2.08
C GLU A 68 15.18 -18.75 2.19
N VAL A 69 16.29 -18.02 2.34
CA VAL A 69 16.34 -16.56 2.39
C VAL A 69 15.76 -15.95 1.10
N GLU A 70 16.17 -16.43 -0.07
CA GLU A 70 15.65 -15.94 -1.35
C GLU A 70 14.16 -16.21 -1.51
N ARG A 71 13.69 -17.41 -1.12
CA ARG A 71 12.26 -17.76 -1.12
C ARG A 71 11.48 -16.82 -0.21
N TYR A 72 12.03 -16.51 0.96
CA TYR A 72 11.45 -15.58 1.90
C TYR A 72 11.37 -14.15 1.34
N LEU A 73 12.47 -13.63 0.80
CA LEU A 73 12.51 -12.31 0.15
C LEU A 73 11.46 -12.19 -0.97
N ALA A 74 11.32 -13.22 -1.81
CA ALA A 74 10.33 -13.26 -2.88
C ALA A 74 8.89 -13.12 -2.34
N LYS A 75 8.58 -13.82 -1.25
CA LYS A 75 7.27 -13.76 -0.59
C LYS A 75 7.00 -12.39 0.01
N VAL A 76 7.99 -11.83 0.72
CA VAL A 76 7.89 -10.50 1.33
C VAL A 76 7.72 -9.43 0.27
N GLU A 77 8.52 -9.45 -0.80
CA GLU A 77 8.40 -8.52 -1.94
C GLU A 77 7.00 -8.57 -2.52
N LYS A 78 6.53 -9.78 -2.87
CA LYS A 78 5.18 -10.00 -3.42
C LYS A 78 4.10 -9.49 -2.47
N ALA A 79 4.24 -9.72 -1.17
CA ALA A 79 3.26 -9.29 -0.19
C ALA A 79 3.24 -7.77 -0.03
N ILE A 80 4.40 -7.12 0.04
CA ILE A 80 4.49 -5.66 0.17
C ILE A 80 3.98 -4.99 -1.10
N VAL A 81 4.40 -5.43 -2.29
CA VAL A 81 3.98 -4.81 -3.55
C VAL A 81 2.48 -5.03 -3.80
N LYS A 82 1.95 -6.24 -3.58
CA LYS A 82 0.53 -6.54 -3.86
C LYS A 82 -0.42 -6.02 -2.77
N ARG A 83 -0.12 -6.28 -1.50
CA ARG A 83 -1.03 -5.96 -0.39
C ARG A 83 -0.75 -4.56 0.15
N GLY A 84 0.48 -4.07 -0.03
CA GLY A 84 0.90 -2.76 0.45
C GLY A 84 1.14 -2.74 1.94
N ILE A 85 2.34 -2.38 2.41
CA ILE A 85 2.47 -1.92 3.82
C ILE A 85 1.53 -0.72 4.01
N SER A 86 0.84 -0.72 5.14
CA SER A 86 -0.26 0.21 5.44
C SER A 86 0.15 1.66 5.17
N ALA A 87 -0.78 2.46 4.65
CA ALA A 87 -0.65 3.89 4.36
C ALA A 87 0.37 4.32 3.26
N ALA A 88 0.96 3.42 2.48
CA ALA A 88 1.82 3.82 1.35
C ALA A 88 1.61 3.03 0.06
N SER A 89 1.66 3.72 -1.08
CA SER A 89 1.70 3.18 -2.44
C SER A 89 3.15 2.85 -2.82
N TRP A 90 3.41 1.59 -3.18
CA TRP A 90 4.76 1.12 -3.53
C TRP A 90 4.94 1.18 -5.05
N LYS A 91 5.93 1.95 -5.50
CA LYS A 91 6.11 2.34 -6.90
C LYS A 91 7.37 1.77 -7.54
N GLU A 92 8.39 1.49 -6.74
CA GLU A 92 9.67 0.97 -7.23
C GLU A 92 10.18 -0.13 -6.31
N SER A 93 10.78 -1.16 -6.90
CA SER A 93 11.52 -2.21 -6.21
C SER A 93 12.90 -2.35 -6.85
N ARG A 94 13.96 -2.44 -6.06
CA ARG A 94 15.36 -2.60 -6.51
C ARG A 94 16.05 -3.62 -5.62
N ARG A 95 16.90 -4.46 -6.21
CA ARG A 95 17.71 -5.44 -5.49
C ARG A 95 19.17 -5.02 -5.43
N ASP A 96 19.91 -5.62 -4.52
CA ASP A 96 21.36 -5.43 -4.35
C ASP A 96 21.76 -3.96 -4.27
N PHE A 97 20.92 -3.15 -3.63
CA PHE A 97 21.05 -1.71 -3.59
C PHE A 97 22.07 -1.30 -2.53
N LYS A 98 23.10 -0.54 -2.90
CA LYS A 98 24.13 -0.11 -1.94
C LYS A 98 23.75 1.20 -1.24
N ILE A 99 23.73 1.17 0.09
CA ILE A 99 23.52 2.34 0.96
C ILE A 99 24.70 2.47 1.93
N ASN A 100 25.50 3.52 1.76
CA ASN A 100 26.59 3.85 2.69
C ASN A 100 27.54 2.67 2.99
N GLY A 101 27.87 1.89 1.95
CA GLY A 101 28.75 0.72 2.06
C GLY A 101 28.06 -0.57 2.51
N VAL A 102 26.76 -0.53 2.82
CA VAL A 102 25.96 -1.74 3.14
C VAL A 102 25.11 -2.11 1.93
N THR A 103 25.15 -3.36 1.51
CA THR A 103 24.25 -3.88 0.47
C THR A 103 22.89 -4.25 1.08
N VAL A 104 21.84 -3.64 0.55
CA VAL A 104 20.44 -3.94 0.83
C VAL A 104 19.98 -4.96 -0.21
N ASP A 105 19.52 -6.13 0.23
CA ASP A 105 19.11 -7.19 -0.69
C ASP A 105 17.85 -6.78 -1.46
N LEU A 106 16.96 -6.02 -0.82
CA LEU A 106 15.75 -5.50 -1.45
C LEU A 106 15.34 -4.13 -0.87
N LEU A 107 15.30 -3.13 -1.75
CA LEU A 107 14.76 -1.79 -1.51
C LEU A 107 13.41 -1.67 -2.20
N ILE A 108 12.37 -1.26 -1.46
CA ILE A 108 11.06 -0.91 -2.02
C ILE A 108 10.77 0.54 -1.68
N LYS A 109 10.60 1.40 -2.70
CA LYS A 109 10.25 2.81 -2.52
C LYS A 109 8.76 3.04 -2.80
N GLY A 110 8.21 4.00 -2.08
CA GLY A 110 6.80 4.37 -2.20
C GLY A 110 6.53 5.76 -1.67
N ASP A 111 5.26 6.09 -1.58
CA ASP A 111 4.79 7.32 -0.96
C ASP A 111 3.48 7.12 -0.23
N THR A 112 3.20 7.98 0.75
CA THR A 112 1.96 7.92 1.55
C THR A 112 0.73 8.50 0.86
N GLY A 113 0.81 8.78 -0.45
CA GLY A 113 -0.31 9.32 -1.22
C GLY A 113 -1.56 8.43 -1.15
N ILE A 114 -2.72 9.04 -1.38
CA ILE A 114 -4.03 8.41 -1.15
C ILE A 114 -4.18 7.11 -1.93
N ARG A 115 -4.49 6.05 -1.17
CA ARG A 115 -5.04 4.79 -1.67
C ARG A 115 -6.55 4.90 -1.84
N GLY A 116 -7.05 4.41 -2.97
CA GLY A 116 -8.31 3.65 -2.98
C GLY A 116 -9.63 4.42 -2.85
N MET A 117 -9.65 5.75 -2.82
CA MET A 117 -10.87 6.46 -3.21
C MET A 117 -10.98 6.38 -4.73
N GLY A 118 -12.13 5.98 -5.28
CA GLY A 118 -12.33 5.80 -6.73
C GLY A 118 -11.81 6.97 -7.57
N VAL A 119 -11.54 6.74 -8.85
CA VAL A 119 -10.83 7.63 -9.79
C VAL A 119 -11.27 9.11 -9.74
N ALA A 120 -12.53 9.39 -9.40
CA ALA A 120 -13.07 10.73 -9.25
C ALA A 120 -12.67 11.44 -7.94
N PHE A 121 -12.61 10.72 -6.81
CA PHE A 121 -12.25 11.30 -5.50
C PHE A 121 -10.74 11.34 -5.27
N SER A 122 -9.98 10.42 -5.87
CA SER A 122 -8.52 10.40 -5.72
C SER A 122 -7.90 11.71 -6.21
N ARG A 123 -8.37 12.28 -7.32
CA ARG A 123 -7.81 13.52 -7.90
C ARG A 123 -8.00 14.77 -7.04
N ILE A 124 -9.10 14.86 -6.30
CA ILE A 124 -9.38 16.00 -5.42
C ILE A 124 -8.56 15.87 -4.13
N MET A 125 -8.54 14.68 -3.56
CA MET A 125 -7.86 14.42 -2.30
C MET A 125 -6.34 14.37 -2.46
N GLU A 126 -5.81 13.98 -3.63
CA GLU A 126 -4.36 13.96 -3.94
C GLU A 126 -3.72 15.35 -3.88
N LYS A 127 -4.53 16.42 -4.01
CA LYS A 127 -4.08 17.80 -3.76
C LYS A 127 -4.17 18.22 -2.28
N MET A 128 -4.95 17.53 -1.46
CA MET A 128 -5.20 17.88 -0.06
C MET A 128 -4.37 17.06 0.94
N VAL A 129 -4.01 15.82 0.60
CA VAL A 129 -3.21 14.96 1.49
C VAL A 129 -1.75 14.99 1.04
N PRO A 130 -0.81 15.48 1.87
CA PRO A 130 0.59 15.51 1.51
C PRO A 130 1.12 14.09 1.24
N SER A 131 1.74 13.92 0.07
CA SER A 131 2.43 12.69 -0.32
C SER A 131 3.85 12.73 0.23
N TYR A 132 4.14 11.82 1.16
CA TYR A 132 5.46 11.74 1.77
C TYR A 132 6.23 10.54 1.21
N PRO A 133 7.51 10.72 0.81
CA PRO A 133 8.32 9.61 0.33
C PRO A 133 8.68 8.66 1.47
N VAL A 134 8.61 7.37 1.20
CA VAL A 134 8.86 6.31 2.17
C VAL A 134 9.64 5.15 1.53
N ALA A 135 10.30 4.35 2.35
CA ALA A 135 11.03 3.18 1.86
C ALA A 135 10.94 1.97 2.81
N VAL A 136 11.16 0.80 2.25
CA VAL A 136 11.41 -0.45 2.96
C VAL A 136 12.78 -0.96 2.52
N LEU A 137 13.66 -1.20 3.47
CA LEU A 137 14.97 -1.79 3.29
C LEU A 137 14.95 -3.18 3.90
N ILE A 138 15.27 -4.18 3.10
CA ILE A 138 15.28 -5.57 3.53
C ILE A 138 16.70 -6.10 3.39
N PHE A 139 17.18 -6.65 4.51
CA PHE A 139 18.45 -7.33 4.64
C PHE A 139 18.15 -8.75 5.09
N SER A 140 18.97 -9.69 4.65
CA SER A 140 18.76 -11.10 4.87
C SER A 140 20.08 -11.84 4.84
N ARG A 141 20.29 -12.75 5.79
CA ARG A 141 21.52 -13.56 5.88
C ARG A 141 21.17 -14.98 6.28
N GLU A 142 21.95 -15.93 5.80
CA GLU A 142 21.85 -17.33 6.23
C GLU A 142 22.50 -17.54 7.61
N SER A 143 23.53 -16.74 7.93
CA SER A 143 24.26 -16.81 9.19
C SER A 143 23.70 -15.86 10.24
N GLN A 144 24.10 -16.08 11.50
CA GLN A 144 23.79 -15.18 12.60
C GLN A 144 24.35 -13.77 12.31
N ILE A 145 23.54 -12.73 12.58
CA ILE A 145 23.92 -11.34 12.31
C ILE A 145 24.52 -10.70 13.57
N PRO A 146 25.79 -10.26 13.56
CA PRO A 146 26.42 -9.66 14.73
C PRO A 146 25.90 -8.25 15.00
N LEU A 147 25.95 -7.81 16.26
CA LEU A 147 25.49 -6.48 16.69
C LEU A 147 26.12 -5.34 15.88
N ARG A 148 27.41 -5.47 15.53
CA ARG A 148 28.12 -4.48 14.70
C ARG A 148 27.41 -4.25 13.37
N MET A 149 26.94 -5.31 12.72
CA MET A 149 26.23 -5.22 11.44
C MET A 149 24.85 -4.60 11.61
N VAL A 150 24.11 -4.96 12.67
CA VAL A 150 22.80 -4.34 12.99
C VAL A 150 22.94 -2.82 13.18
N LYS A 151 23.97 -2.39 13.93
CA LYS A 151 24.29 -0.95 14.11
C LYS A 151 24.64 -0.26 12.79
N GLN A 152 25.40 -0.94 11.91
CA GLN A 152 25.73 -0.42 10.58
C GLN A 152 24.49 -0.28 9.69
N ILE A 153 23.61 -1.28 9.69
CA ILE A 153 22.34 -1.25 8.97
C ILE A 153 21.48 -0.09 9.45
N PHE A 154 21.32 0.08 10.76
CA PHE A 154 20.56 1.21 11.33
C PHE A 154 21.14 2.55 10.90
N LYS A 155 22.46 2.73 11.02
CA LYS A 155 23.15 3.96 10.60
C LYS A 155 22.99 4.22 9.10
N ALA A 156 23.04 3.18 8.26
CA ALA A 156 22.85 3.28 6.82
C ALA A 156 21.42 3.71 6.49
N ALA A 157 20.41 3.11 7.14
CA ALA A 157 19.00 3.45 6.99
C ALA A 157 18.71 4.88 7.44
N PHE A 158 19.24 5.30 8.60
CA PHE A 158 19.09 6.65 9.11
C PHE A 158 19.63 7.71 8.13
N ARG A 159 20.85 7.52 7.64
CA ARG A 159 21.43 8.40 6.62
C ARG A 159 20.64 8.38 5.31
N HIS A 160 20.05 7.24 4.94
CA HIS A 160 19.20 7.14 3.77
C HIS A 160 17.91 7.96 3.93
N VAL A 161 17.29 7.91 5.12
CA VAL A 161 16.15 8.75 5.47
C VAL A 161 16.49 10.22 5.32
N GLU A 162 17.62 10.67 5.87
CA GLU A 162 18.05 12.06 5.78
C GLU A 162 18.36 12.50 4.34
N ARG A 163 19.16 11.71 3.62
CA ARG A 163 19.62 12.06 2.27
C ARG A 163 18.48 12.10 1.26
N GLU A 164 17.59 11.13 1.29
CA GLU A 164 16.46 11.05 0.36
C GLU A 164 15.22 11.80 0.87
N LYS A 165 15.33 12.48 2.03
CA LYS A 165 14.24 13.18 2.72
C LYS A 165 13.01 12.29 2.92
N LEU A 166 13.22 11.02 3.28
CA LEU A 166 12.12 10.10 3.58
C LEU A 166 11.41 10.56 4.84
N HIS A 167 10.09 10.46 4.85
CA HIS A 167 9.30 10.72 6.05
C HIS A 167 9.43 9.58 7.05
N TRP A 168 9.48 8.35 6.54
CA TRP A 168 9.88 7.19 7.33
C TRP A 168 10.48 6.08 6.46
N CYS A 169 11.23 5.20 7.12
CA CYS A 169 11.82 4.01 6.54
C CYS A 169 11.53 2.79 7.43
N CYS A 170 11.09 1.73 6.79
CA CYS A 170 11.01 0.40 7.36
C CYS A 170 12.34 -0.32 7.12
N VAL A 171 12.92 -0.91 8.14
CA VAL A 171 14.11 -1.76 8.05
C VAL A 171 13.73 -3.14 8.53
N PHE A 172 13.93 -4.12 7.67
CA PHE A 172 13.65 -5.52 7.93
C PHE A 172 14.95 -6.30 7.81
N VAL A 173 15.31 -7.05 8.85
CA VAL A 173 16.52 -7.87 8.86
C VAL A 173 16.09 -9.31 9.15
N ALA A 174 16.27 -10.20 8.18
CA ALA A 174 15.98 -11.63 8.30
C ALA A 174 17.27 -12.43 8.52
N SER A 175 17.24 -13.44 9.39
CA SER A 175 18.38 -14.32 9.66
C SER A 175 17.93 -15.76 9.82
N SER A 176 18.60 -16.72 9.16
CA SER A 176 18.30 -18.15 9.35
C SER A 176 18.87 -18.73 10.65
N GLU A 177 19.90 -18.11 11.23
CA GLU A 177 20.47 -18.49 12.53
C GLU A 177 20.09 -17.51 13.65
N GLY A 178 19.11 -16.64 13.39
CA GLY A 178 18.59 -15.71 14.39
C GLY A 178 19.55 -14.58 14.76
N PHE A 179 19.40 -14.09 16.00
CA PHE A 179 20.07 -12.90 16.51
C PHE A 179 20.52 -13.10 17.96
N SER A 180 21.66 -12.51 18.31
CA SER A 180 22.09 -12.44 19.72
C SER A 180 21.15 -11.56 20.55
N SER A 181 21.06 -11.81 21.86
CA SER A 181 20.29 -10.98 22.79
C SER A 181 20.74 -9.50 22.76
N GLN A 182 22.01 -9.24 22.48
CA GLN A 182 22.51 -7.87 22.32
C GLN A 182 21.90 -7.16 21.10
N CYS A 183 21.72 -7.86 19.98
CA CYS A 183 21.04 -7.32 18.80
C CYS A 183 19.57 -6.98 19.11
N ILE A 184 18.89 -7.90 19.80
CA ILE A 184 17.49 -7.75 20.21
C ILE A 184 17.34 -6.53 21.12
N ASN A 185 18.10 -6.47 22.21
CA ASN A 185 18.06 -5.35 23.16
C ASN A 185 18.40 -4.01 22.48
N TYR A 186 19.38 -4.01 21.58
CA TYR A 186 19.72 -2.81 20.81
C TYR A 186 18.53 -2.34 19.98
N VAL A 187 17.90 -3.22 19.20
CA VAL A 187 16.76 -2.84 18.35
C VAL A 187 15.56 -2.39 19.20
N GLU A 188 15.25 -3.09 20.29
CA GLU A 188 14.14 -2.74 21.17
C GLU A 188 14.34 -1.39 21.88
N SER A 189 15.60 -0.98 22.10
CA SER A 189 15.93 0.34 22.66
C SER A 189 15.82 1.52 21.67
N LEU A 190 15.64 1.28 20.37
CA LEU A 190 15.59 2.34 19.36
C LEU A 190 14.27 3.13 19.39
N LEU A 191 14.34 4.43 19.65
CA LEU A 191 13.16 5.30 19.77
C LEU A 191 12.92 6.25 18.59
N ASP A 192 13.76 6.23 17.54
CA ASP A 192 13.56 7.12 16.37
C ASP A 192 12.27 6.76 15.63
N ARG A 193 11.30 7.68 15.67
CA ARG A 193 9.97 7.51 15.07
C ARG A 193 9.97 7.44 13.55
N ARG A 194 11.06 7.84 12.88
CA ARG A 194 11.20 7.76 11.41
C ARG A 194 11.65 6.38 10.95
N ILE A 195 12.15 5.53 11.85
CA ILE A 195 12.69 4.22 11.49
C ILE A 195 11.96 3.11 12.24
N GLY A 196 11.15 2.34 11.52
CA GLY A 196 10.65 1.05 12.02
C GLY A 196 11.67 -0.03 11.75
N PHE A 197 12.23 -0.64 12.79
CA PHE A 197 13.27 -1.67 12.68
C PHE A 197 12.74 -3.01 13.20
N VAL A 198 12.87 -4.05 12.38
CA VAL A 198 12.39 -5.40 12.66
C VAL A 198 13.49 -6.42 12.40
N LEU A 199 13.73 -7.27 13.37
CA LEU A 199 14.53 -8.49 13.27
C LEU A 199 13.56 -9.68 13.14
N PHE A 200 13.79 -10.55 12.17
CA PHE A 200 13.01 -11.75 11.96
C PHE A 200 13.90 -12.98 11.89
N ASP A 201 13.76 -13.85 12.88
CA ASP A 201 14.40 -15.15 12.91
C ASP A 201 13.60 -16.10 12.02
N LEU A 202 14.20 -16.57 10.92
CA LEU A 202 13.52 -17.45 9.96
C LEU A 202 13.31 -18.85 10.55
N ARG A 203 14.23 -19.33 11.39
CA ARG A 203 14.21 -20.66 11.98
C ARG A 203 13.17 -20.75 13.09
N GLU A 204 13.26 -19.85 14.06
CA GLU A 204 12.35 -19.83 15.22
C GLU A 204 11.03 -19.10 14.93
N LYS A 205 10.95 -18.40 13.79
CA LYS A 205 9.80 -17.57 13.39
C LYS A 205 9.45 -16.50 14.41
N THR A 206 10.45 -16.05 15.17
CA THR A 206 10.32 -15.00 16.18
C THR A 206 10.61 -13.62 15.58
N ILE A 207 9.95 -12.60 16.13
CA ILE A 207 10.06 -11.22 15.66
C ILE A 207 10.44 -10.33 16.82
N HIS A 208 11.54 -9.61 16.69
CA HIS A 208 11.95 -8.54 17.60
C HIS A 208 11.89 -7.21 16.86
N ARG A 209 11.45 -6.15 17.54
CA ARG A 209 11.26 -4.86 16.87
C ARG A 209 11.33 -3.72 17.85
N ASN A 210 11.69 -2.55 17.34
CA ASN A 210 11.62 -1.33 18.13
C ASN A 210 10.15 -0.90 18.38
N PRO A 211 9.84 -0.20 19.48
CA PRO A 211 8.46 0.07 19.92
C PRO A 211 7.74 1.18 19.13
N VAL A 212 8.09 1.43 17.86
CA VAL A 212 7.47 2.47 17.02
C VAL A 212 6.29 1.93 16.21
N PHE A 213 5.38 2.81 15.81
CA PHE A 213 4.17 2.43 15.06
C PHE A 213 4.48 1.77 13.70
N ILE A 214 5.50 2.27 13.00
CA ILE A 214 5.90 1.77 11.67
C ILE A 214 6.34 0.31 11.75
N SER A 215 7.09 -0.07 12.80
CA SER A 215 7.55 -1.46 12.97
C SER A 215 6.38 -2.42 13.24
N LYS A 216 5.32 -1.98 13.97
CA LYS A 216 4.10 -2.77 14.17
C LYS A 216 3.45 -3.15 12.84
N SER A 217 3.44 -2.23 11.89
CA SER A 217 2.81 -2.43 10.58
C SER A 217 3.55 -3.46 9.71
N LEU A 218 4.85 -3.68 9.96
CA LEU A 218 5.68 -4.65 9.23
C LEU A 218 5.49 -6.09 9.71
N VAL A 219 5.12 -6.31 10.97
CA VAL A 219 5.02 -7.65 11.59
C VAL A 219 4.14 -8.59 10.79
N LYS A 220 3.04 -8.10 10.20
CA LYS A 220 2.13 -8.90 9.38
C LYS A 220 2.73 -9.37 8.04
N TYR A 221 3.80 -8.72 7.57
CA TYR A 221 4.53 -9.13 6.37
C TYR A 221 5.70 -10.06 6.68
N ALA A 222 6.16 -10.05 7.93
CA ALA A 222 7.23 -10.94 8.38
C ALA A 222 6.81 -12.42 8.35
N LYS A 223 5.55 -12.71 8.71
CA LYS A 223 5.03 -14.07 8.96
C LYS A 223 4.49 -14.81 7.72
N ILE A 224 4.95 -14.49 6.51
CA ILE A 224 4.41 -15.01 5.23
C ILE A 224 5.28 -16.15 4.69
#